data_AF-A0A820NR61-F1
#
_entry.id   AF-A0A820NR61-F1
#
_cell.length_a   1.000
_cell.length_b   1.000
_cell.length_c   1.000
_cell.angle_alpha   90.00
_cell.angle_beta   90.00
_cell.angle_gamma   90.00
#
_symmetry.space_group_name_H-M   'P 1'
#
loop_
_entity.id
_entity.type
_entity.pdbx_description
1 polymer ?
#
loop_
_entity_poly.entity_id
_entity_poly.type
_entity_poly.pdbx_seq_one_letter_code
_entity_poly.pdbx_strand_id
1 'polypeptide(L)'
;ITDTLLELMEACMNDIPDCEWLAQWQELAKRFAFQFNPALQPRAIIVYGCISKTTSDGEIKTLLRILVKALESFSDIDLIDSIIMCLTRLLPLLSPESKIHKFMFWIALSILQLEETQLYASGLALLEQNLHTLDHM
;
A
#
# COMPACT_ATOMS: atom_id res chain seq x y z
N ILE A 1 -4.57 7.17 13.15
CA ILE A 1 -3.29 7.62 13.77
C ILE A 1 -2.32 8.11 12.70
N THR A 2 -1.91 7.26 11.75
CA THR A 2 -0.97 7.66 10.68
C THR A 2 -1.46 8.86 9.87
N ASP A 3 -2.72 8.86 9.43
CA ASP A 3 -3.31 9.96 8.67
C ASP A 3 -3.31 11.27 9.49
N THR A 4 -3.68 11.20 10.77
CA THR A 4 -3.62 12.35 11.69
C THR A 4 -2.20 12.88 11.90
N LEU A 5 -1.21 12.00 12.00
CA LEU A 5 0.20 12.40 12.13
C LEU A 5 0.69 13.05 10.84
N LEU A 6 0.29 12.53 9.67
CA LEU A 6 0.60 13.14 8.38
C LEU A 6 0.02 14.54 8.28
N GLU A 7 -1.25 14.74 8.64
CA GLU A 7 -1.90 16.05 8.63
C GLU A 7 -1.18 17.06 9.54
N LEU A 8 -0.83 16.65 10.76
CA LEU A 8 -0.09 17.51 11.70
C LEU A 8 1.30 17.87 11.16
N MET A 9 2.02 16.89 10.61
CA MET A 9 3.34 17.14 10.02
C MET A 9 3.24 18.10 8.83
N GLU A 10 2.31 17.86 7.89
CA GLU A 10 2.10 18.73 6.73
C GLU A 10 1.72 20.15 7.14
N ALA A 11 0.93 20.32 8.22
CA ALA A 11 0.60 21.63 8.77
C ALA A 11 1.83 22.36 9.35
N CYS A 12 2.64 21.67 10.16
CA CYS A 12 3.79 22.28 10.84
C CYS A 12 5.02 22.48 9.93
N MET A 13 5.17 21.67 8.88
CA MET A 13 6.35 21.70 8.00
C MET A 13 6.54 23.03 7.29
N ASN A 14 5.46 23.75 6.96
CA ASN A 14 5.54 25.04 6.28
C ASN A 14 6.15 26.14 7.15
N ASP A 15 6.10 25.99 8.47
CA ASP A 15 6.59 26.97 9.44
C ASP A 15 8.06 26.73 9.84
N ILE A 16 8.67 25.63 9.37
CA ILE A 16 10.03 25.21 9.73
C ILE A 16 10.92 25.29 8.48
N PRO A 17 11.97 26.15 8.47
CA PRO A 17 12.89 26.21 7.34
C PRO A 17 13.64 24.89 7.15
N ASP A 18 13.83 24.48 5.90
CA ASP A 18 14.54 23.25 5.50
C ASP A 18 13.98 21.95 6.11
N CYS A 19 12.67 21.89 6.37
CA CYS A 19 12.03 20.74 7.00
C CYS A 19 11.86 19.55 6.03
N GLU A 20 12.63 18.48 6.25
CA GLU A 20 12.58 17.23 5.46
C GLU A 20 11.88 16.07 6.17
N TRP A 21 11.16 16.30 7.27
CA TRP A 21 10.63 15.22 8.11
C TRP A 21 9.71 14.25 7.36
N LEU A 22 8.85 14.74 6.46
CA LEU A 22 8.00 13.87 5.65
C LEU A 22 8.83 12.99 4.70
N ALA A 23 9.85 13.56 4.05
CA ALA A 23 10.72 12.80 3.15
C ALA A 23 11.51 11.72 3.92
N GLN A 24 12.03 12.06 5.10
CA GLN A 24 12.71 11.10 5.98
C GLN A 24 11.76 10.01 6.46
N TRP A 25 10.53 10.36 6.84
CA TRP A 25 9.53 9.39 7.26
C TRP A 25 9.11 8.45 6.12
N GLN A 26 8.90 8.98 4.92
CA GLN A 26 8.63 8.21 3.70
C GLN A 26 9.75 7.21 3.40
N GLU A 27 11.02 7.65 3.43
CA GLU A 27 12.17 6.78 3.17
C GLU A 27 12.30 5.68 4.23
N LEU A 28 12.13 6.02 5.51
CA LEU A 28 12.16 5.03 6.60
C LEU A 28 11.02 4.02 6.49
N ALA A 29 9.78 4.49 6.26
CA ALA A 29 8.62 3.62 6.08
C ALA A 29 8.81 2.66 4.90
N LYS A 30 9.31 3.17 3.77
CA LYS A 30 9.63 2.38 2.58
C LYS A 30 10.69 1.32 2.86
N ARG A 31 11.78 1.67 3.57
CA ARG A 31 12.82 0.72 3.96
C ARG A 31 12.27 -0.41 4.81
N PHE A 32 11.50 -0.09 5.86
CA PHE A 32 10.91 -1.11 6.73
C PHE A 32 9.80 -1.92 6.06
N ALA A 33 9.09 -1.35 5.07
CA ALA A 33 8.09 -2.07 4.29
C ALA A 33 8.73 -3.14 3.37
N PHE A 34 9.88 -2.83 2.77
CA PHE A 34 10.53 -3.71 1.78
C PHE A 34 11.67 -4.56 2.32
N GLN A 35 12.14 -4.29 3.54
CA GLN A 35 13.06 -5.16 4.25
C GLN A 35 12.28 -6.17 5.09
N PHE A 36 12.61 -7.46 4.94
CA PHE A 36 11.97 -8.52 5.72
C PHE A 36 12.22 -8.31 7.22
N ASN A 37 11.13 -8.06 7.95
CA ASN A 37 11.11 -7.98 9.40
C ASN A 37 9.66 -8.24 9.86
N PRO A 38 9.28 -9.49 10.16
CA PRO A 38 7.89 -9.86 10.45
C PRO A 38 7.23 -9.02 11.54
N ALA A 39 7.99 -8.54 12.52
CA ALA A 39 7.47 -7.74 13.62
C ALA A 39 7.06 -6.31 13.20
N LEU A 40 7.73 -5.73 12.20
CA LEU A 40 7.55 -4.33 11.80
C LEU A 40 6.95 -4.16 10.41
N GLN A 41 7.17 -5.13 9.53
CA GLN A 41 6.89 -5.03 8.11
C GLN A 41 5.40 -4.77 7.79
N PRO A 42 4.41 -5.48 8.37
CA PRO A 42 3.00 -5.18 8.13
C PRO A 42 2.65 -3.72 8.46
N ARG A 43 3.10 -3.24 9.64
CA ARG A 43 2.86 -1.87 10.10
C ARG A 43 3.56 -0.84 9.21
N ALA A 44 4.79 -1.11 8.79
CA ALA A 44 5.54 -0.24 7.90
C ALA A 44 4.89 -0.14 6.51
N ILE A 45 4.35 -1.25 5.99
CA ILE A 45 3.60 -1.28 4.73
C ILE A 45 2.35 -0.40 4.82
N ILE A 46 1.57 -0.50 5.90
CA ILE A 46 0.40 0.38 6.12
C ILE A 46 0.85 1.84 6.13
N VAL A 47 1.87 2.18 6.93
CA VAL A 47 2.38 3.56 7.02
C VAL A 47 2.85 4.07 5.67
N TYR A 48 3.63 3.27 4.93
CA TYR A 48 4.11 3.61 3.59
C TYR A 48 2.94 3.91 2.64
N GLY A 49 1.89 3.09 2.63
CA GLY A 49 0.70 3.34 1.84
C GLY A 49 -0.05 4.62 2.23
N CYS A 50 -0.06 4.98 3.52
CA CYS A 50 -0.69 6.21 4.00
C CYS A 50 0.04 7.48 3.57
N ILE A 51 1.37 7.48 3.68
CA ILE A 51 2.17 8.72 3.56
C ILE A 51 2.78 8.93 2.17
N SER A 52 2.69 7.93 1.29
CA SER A 52 3.17 8.04 -0.08
C SER A 52 2.35 9.05 -0.87
N LYS A 53 3.03 9.88 -1.68
CA LYS A 53 2.40 10.85 -2.59
C LYS A 53 2.59 10.49 -4.07
N THR A 54 3.51 9.57 -4.36
CA THR A 54 3.77 9.03 -5.69
C THR A 54 4.12 7.54 -5.53
N THR A 55 3.97 6.78 -6.61
CA THR A 55 4.45 5.41 -6.64
C THR A 55 4.90 5.02 -8.04
N SER A 56 5.77 4.02 -8.11
CA SER A 56 6.29 3.46 -9.35
C SER A 56 5.84 2.00 -9.54
N ASP A 57 5.84 1.55 -10.80
CA ASP A 57 5.65 0.14 -11.15
C ASP A 57 6.58 -0.80 -10.36
N GLY A 58 7.81 -0.35 -10.07
CA GLY A 58 8.80 -1.14 -9.33
C GLY A 58 8.41 -1.38 -7.87
N GLU A 59 7.84 -0.37 -7.21
CA GLU A 59 7.36 -0.47 -5.83
C GLU A 59 6.13 -1.38 -5.74
N ILE A 60 5.17 -1.21 -6.66
CA ILE A 60 4.00 -2.09 -6.72
C ILE A 60 4.42 -3.54 -6.97
N LYS A 61 5.33 -3.79 -7.93
CA LYS A 61 5.87 -5.13 -8.18
C LYS A 61 6.58 -5.72 -6.96
N THR A 62 7.21 -4.87 -6.13
CA THR A 62 7.88 -5.32 -4.91
C THR A 62 6.86 -5.77 -3.87
N LEU A 63 5.80 -4.98 -3.63
CA LEU A 63 4.67 -5.37 -2.79
C LEU A 63 4.02 -6.67 -3.26
N LEU A 64 3.79 -6.82 -4.57
CA LEU A 64 3.23 -8.06 -5.14
C LEU A 64 4.13 -9.28 -4.92
N ARG A 65 5.45 -9.13 -4.98
CA ARG A 65 6.37 -10.24 -4.64
C ARG A 65 6.29 -10.63 -3.17
N ILE A 66 6.12 -9.66 -2.27
CA ILE A 66 5.92 -9.94 -0.84
C ILE A 66 4.58 -10.64 -0.63
N LEU A 67 3.52 -10.19 -1.31
CA LEU A 67 2.18 -10.78 -1.28
C LEU A 67 2.21 -12.25 -1.72
N VAL A 68 2.87 -12.56 -2.84
CA VAL A 68 2.99 -13.94 -3.33
C VAL A 68 3.65 -14.84 -2.28
N LYS A 69 4.76 -14.39 -1.67
CA LYS A 69 5.43 -15.15 -0.61
C LYS A 69 4.56 -15.35 0.63
N ALA A 70 3.79 -14.33 1.02
CA ALA A 70 2.88 -14.43 2.15
C ALA A 70 1.72 -15.39 1.87
N LEU A 71 1.22 -15.42 0.63
CA LEU A 71 0.20 -16.36 0.17
C LEU A 71 0.72 -17.80 0.04
N GLU A 72 1.99 -18.00 -0.31
CA GLU A 72 2.61 -19.34 -0.37
C GLU A 72 2.63 -20.05 0.98
N SER A 73 2.94 -19.32 2.06
CA SER A 73 2.90 -19.89 3.42
C SER A 73 1.52 -19.80 4.07
N PHE A 74 0.68 -18.87 3.60
CA PHE A 74 -0.64 -18.54 4.13
C PHE A 74 -0.69 -18.42 5.67
N SER A 75 0.44 -17.98 6.24
CA SER A 75 0.69 -18.04 7.69
C SER A 75 0.53 -16.68 8.36
N ASP A 76 0.53 -15.60 7.59
CA ASP A 76 0.56 -14.23 8.08
C ASP A 76 -0.51 -13.40 7.36
N ILE A 77 -1.76 -13.59 7.81
CA ILE A 77 -2.94 -12.91 7.25
C ILE A 77 -2.84 -11.40 7.46
N ASP A 78 -2.25 -10.95 8.58
CA ASP A 78 -2.03 -9.54 8.87
C ASP A 78 -1.08 -8.89 7.86
N LEU A 79 -0.01 -9.59 7.45
CA LEU A 79 0.88 -9.12 6.38
C LEU A 79 0.15 -9.02 5.04
N ILE A 80 -0.65 -10.04 4.68
CA ILE A 80 -1.44 -10.04 3.44
C ILE A 80 -2.39 -8.84 3.43
N ASP A 81 -3.15 -8.65 4.51
CA ASP A 81 -4.11 -7.56 4.67
C ASP A 81 -3.43 -6.19 4.56
N SER A 82 -2.30 -6.02 5.25
CA SER A 82 -1.49 -4.80 5.20
C SER A 82 -1.05 -4.45 3.76
N ILE A 83 -0.64 -5.45 2.98
CA ILE A 83 -0.24 -5.24 1.58
C ILE A 83 -1.43 -4.82 0.73
N ILE A 84 -2.60 -5.46 0.90
CA ILE A 84 -3.82 -5.11 0.15
C ILE A 84 -4.24 -3.67 0.47
N MET A 85 -4.25 -3.29 1.74
CA MET A 85 -4.55 -1.92 2.17
C MET A 85 -3.56 -0.91 1.57
N CYS A 86 -2.26 -1.23 1.57
CA CYS A 86 -1.24 -0.38 0.97
C CYS A 86 -1.44 -0.24 -0.54
N LEU A 87 -1.65 -1.34 -1.27
CA LEU A 87 -1.89 -1.33 -2.72
C LEU A 87 -3.10 -0.48 -3.07
N THR A 88 -4.19 -0.60 -2.30
CA THR A 88 -5.41 0.21 -2.46
C THR A 88 -5.08 1.70 -2.44
N ARG A 89 -4.28 2.17 -1.48
CA ARG A 89 -3.87 3.58 -1.38
C ARG A 89 -2.89 4.03 -2.47
N LEU A 90 -2.06 3.12 -2.98
CA LEU A 90 -1.06 3.44 -3.99
C LEU A 90 -1.60 3.43 -5.42
N LEU A 91 -2.69 2.71 -5.70
CA LEU A 91 -3.30 2.63 -7.04
C LEU A 91 -3.60 4.00 -7.66
N PRO A 92 -4.26 4.94 -6.96
CA PRO A 92 -4.52 6.28 -7.49
C PRO A 92 -3.24 7.09 -7.79
N LEU A 93 -2.12 6.75 -7.14
CA LEU A 93 -0.83 7.44 -7.28
C LEU A 93 0.01 6.88 -8.43
N LEU A 94 -0.39 5.73 -8.98
CA LEU A 94 0.31 5.07 -10.07
C LEU A 94 -0.04 5.76 -11.40
N SER A 95 0.95 5.83 -12.31
CA SER A 95 0.74 6.37 -13.65
C SER A 95 -0.51 5.76 -14.33
N PRO A 96 -1.40 6.57 -14.92
CA PRO A 96 -2.57 6.07 -15.66
C PRO A 96 -2.21 5.16 -16.84
N GLU A 97 -1.01 5.28 -17.39
CA GLU A 97 -0.54 4.42 -18.49
C GLU A 97 -0.03 3.05 -18.01
N SER A 98 0.07 2.83 -16.70
CA SER A 98 0.60 1.59 -16.16
C SER A 98 -0.30 0.41 -16.49
N LYS A 99 0.30 -0.65 -17.04
CA LYS A 99 -0.42 -1.90 -17.32
C LYS A 99 -0.85 -2.64 -16.06
N ILE A 100 -0.30 -2.27 -14.89
CA ILE A 100 -0.58 -2.92 -13.60
C ILE A 100 -2.04 -2.78 -13.21
N HIS A 101 -2.71 -1.68 -13.56
CA HIS A 101 -4.13 -1.46 -13.23
C HIS A 101 -5.03 -2.61 -13.66
N LYS A 102 -4.81 -3.14 -14.87
CA LYS A 102 -5.58 -4.28 -15.40
C LYS A 102 -5.30 -5.59 -14.67
N PHE A 103 -4.08 -5.78 -14.18
CA PHE A 103 -3.72 -6.97 -13.41
C PHE A 103 -4.25 -6.89 -11.98
N MET A 104 -4.34 -5.68 -11.42
CA MET A 104 -4.81 -5.48 -10.06
C MET A 104 -6.28 -5.89 -9.88
N PHE A 105 -7.12 -5.72 -10.92
CA PHE A 105 -8.48 -6.24 -10.95
C PHE A 105 -8.53 -7.73 -10.60
N TRP A 106 -7.70 -8.53 -11.30
CA TRP A 106 -7.65 -9.97 -11.10
C TRP A 106 -7.06 -10.34 -9.75
N ILE A 107 -6.09 -9.57 -9.25
CA ILE A 107 -5.52 -9.79 -7.91
C ILE A 107 -6.60 -9.56 -6.85
N ALA A 108 -7.34 -8.46 -6.92
CA ALA A 108 -8.43 -8.17 -5.99
C ALA A 108 -9.49 -9.27 -6.00
N LEU A 109 -9.90 -9.75 -7.19
CA LEU A 109 -10.84 -10.84 -7.32
C LEU A 109 -10.31 -12.14 -6.70
N SER A 110 -9.04 -12.48 -6.95
CA SER A 110 -8.41 -13.67 -6.36
C SER A 110 -8.37 -13.61 -4.83
N ILE A 111 -8.11 -12.44 -4.25
CA ILE A 111 -8.14 -12.26 -2.79
C ILE A 111 -9.55 -12.50 -2.23
N LEU A 112 -10.60 -11.98 -2.89
CA LEU A 112 -11.99 -12.21 -2.48
C LEU A 112 -12.39 -13.69 -2.57
N GLN A 113 -11.81 -14.42 -3.52
CA GLN A 113 -12.03 -15.86 -3.69
C GLN A 113 -11.29 -16.75 -2.67
N LEU A 114 -10.41 -16.19 -1.83
CA LEU A 114 -9.79 -16.95 -0.75
C LEU A 114 -10.78 -17.31 0.36
N GLU A 115 -11.95 -16.67 0.39
CA GLU A 115 -13.00 -16.88 1.41
C GLU A 115 -12.52 -16.60 2.85
N GLU A 116 -11.38 -15.91 3.01
CA GLU A 116 -10.87 -15.47 4.31
C GLU A 116 -11.57 -14.21 4.79
N THR A 117 -12.27 -14.33 5.93
CA THR A 117 -13.11 -13.25 6.47
C THR A 117 -12.31 -11.98 6.76
N GLN A 118 -11.07 -12.13 7.23
CA GLN A 118 -10.21 -10.99 7.56
C GLN A 118 -9.77 -10.20 6.31
N LEU A 119 -9.67 -10.85 5.14
CA LEU A 119 -9.23 -10.23 3.89
C LEU A 119 -10.38 -9.66 3.05
N TYR A 120 -11.63 -10.00 3.39
CA TYR A 120 -12.78 -9.64 2.54
C TYR A 120 -12.94 -8.11 2.40
N ALA A 121 -12.86 -7.39 3.51
CA ALA A 121 -13.05 -5.93 3.51
C ALA A 121 -11.96 -5.21 2.71
N SER A 122 -10.69 -5.56 2.93
CA SER A 122 -9.57 -4.95 2.21
C SER A 122 -9.54 -5.39 0.75
N GLY A 123 -9.84 -6.65 0.44
CA GLY A 123 -9.97 -7.16 -0.93
C GLY A 123 -11.07 -6.45 -1.72
N LEU A 124 -12.23 -6.19 -1.09
CA LEU A 124 -13.32 -5.45 -1.71
C LEU A 124 -12.95 -3.99 -1.96
N ALA A 125 -12.30 -3.34 -0.98
CA ALA A 125 -11.82 -1.96 -1.13
C ALA A 125 -10.79 -1.83 -2.27
N LEU A 126 -9.89 -2.81 -2.41
CA LEU A 126 -8.94 -2.87 -3.53
C LEU A 126 -9.67 -2.97 -4.88
N LEU A 127 -10.71 -3.81 -4.96
CA LEU A 127 -11.51 -3.97 -6.17
C LEU A 127 -12.24 -2.67 -6.54
N GLU A 128 -12.94 -2.07 -5.58
CA GLU A 128 -13.66 -0.81 -5.76
C GLU A 128 -12.72 0.30 -6.22
N GLN A 129 -11.59 0.48 -5.54
CA GLN A 129 -10.59 1.47 -5.91
C GLN A 129 -10.02 1.24 -7.31
N ASN A 130 -9.76 -0.02 -7.67
CA ASN A 130 -9.27 -0.36 -9.00
C ASN A 130 -10.31 -0.10 -10.10
N LEU A 131 -11.58 -0.38 -9.84
CA LEU A 131 -12.67 -0.08 -10.77
C LEU A 131 -12.81 1.42 -11.01
N HIS A 132 -12.74 2.24 -9.96
CA HIS A 132 -12.71 3.70 -10.10
C HIS A 132 -11.51 4.15 -10.95
N THR A 133 -10.34 3.58 -10.72
CA THR A 133 -9.14 3.91 -11.51
C THR A 133 -9.28 3.49 -12.98
N LEU A 134 -9.93 2.36 -13.28
CA LEU A 134 -10.14 1.88 -14.65
C LEU A 134 -11.24 2.64 -15.40
N ASP A 135 -12.28 3.12 -14.71
CA ASP A 135 -13.36 3.92 -15.31
C ASP A 135 -12.89 5.30 -15.78
N HIS A 136 -11.83 5.82 -15.16
CA HIS A 136 -11.23 7.12 -15.49
C HIS A 136 -10.08 7.05 -16.52
N MET A 137 -9.81 5.88 -17.12
CA MET A 137 -8.79 5.66 -18.15
C MET A 137 -9.37 5.62 -19.57
#